data_AF-A0AB94IAG6-F1
#
_entry.id   AF-A0AB94IAG6-F1
#
_cell.length_a   1.000
_cell.length_b   1.000
_cell.length_c   1.000
_cell.angle_alpha   90.00
_cell.angle_beta   90.00
_cell.angle_gamma   90.00
#
_symmetry.space_group_name_H-M   'P 1'
#
loop_
_entity.id
_entity.type
_entity.pdbx_description
1 polymer ?
#
loop_
_entity_poly.entity_id
_entity_poly.type
_entity_poly.pdbx_seq_one_letter_code
_entity_poly.pdbx_strand_id
1 'polypeptide(L)'
;MGILHPQECYLLEQTITVDAYKKRYEHYKKAIEIAESRYLEIMRHIPADYRNRAINQQLDITWGSCVLPNLRRTLNYLEEAYILRLHNDLKAYPSGGRIGSDAKGMYMDMGVDTSWLGNEAEKQFHLYFSKARNLDDNIRGTTRN
;
A
#
# COMPACT_ATOMS: atom_id res chain seq x y z
N MET A 1 2.50 -35.51 9.49
CA MET A 1 3.41 -34.84 8.53
C MET A 1 2.68 -34.76 7.21
N GLY A 2 2.42 -33.56 6.69
CA GLY A 2 1.86 -33.42 5.34
C GLY A 2 2.98 -33.57 4.31
N ILE A 3 2.76 -34.37 3.27
CA ILE A 3 3.66 -34.43 2.12
C ILE A 3 3.38 -33.17 1.30
N LEU A 4 4.39 -32.31 1.11
CA LEU A 4 4.29 -31.21 0.14
C LEU A 4 4.43 -31.79 -1.26
N HIS A 5 3.47 -31.49 -2.15
CA HIS A 5 3.57 -31.92 -3.54
C HIS A 5 4.61 -31.05 -4.28
N PRO A 6 5.42 -31.61 -5.19
CA PRO A 6 6.39 -30.84 -5.96
C PRO A 6 5.79 -29.61 -6.69
N GLN A 7 4.54 -29.71 -7.13
CA GLN A 7 3.80 -28.60 -7.73
C GLN A 7 3.54 -27.45 -6.74
N GLU A 8 3.26 -27.77 -5.48
CA GLU A 8 3.06 -26.78 -4.41
C GLU A 8 4.39 -26.09 -4.06
N CYS A 9 5.49 -26.84 -3.97
CA CYS A 9 6.84 -26.29 -3.81
C CYS A 9 7.16 -25.30 -4.93
N TYR A 10 6.95 -25.73 -6.19
CA TYR A 10 7.22 -24.90 -7.37
C TYR A 10 6.41 -23.59 -7.34
N LEU A 11 5.11 -23.65 -7.03
CA LEU A 11 4.27 -22.44 -6.96
C LEU A 11 4.72 -21.48 -5.84
N LEU A 12 5.08 -22.01 -4.67
CA LEU A 12 5.61 -21.20 -3.57
C LEU A 12 6.91 -20.52 -4.00
N GLU A 13 7.86 -21.24 -4.58
CA GLU A 13 9.13 -20.69 -5.06
C GLU A 13 8.94 -19.53 -6.06
N GLN A 14 7.91 -19.59 -6.90
CA GLN A 14 7.58 -18.51 -7.84
C GLN A 14 6.87 -17.31 -7.16
N THR A 15 6.14 -17.54 -6.08
CA THR A 15 5.28 -16.53 -5.44
C THR A 15 6.02 -15.70 -4.38
N ILE A 16 6.89 -16.33 -3.58
CA ILE A 16 7.62 -15.71 -2.45
C ILE A 16 9.08 -15.40 -2.79
N THR A 17 9.32 -14.91 -4.01
CA THR A 17 10.65 -14.47 -4.46
C THR A 17 11.07 -13.15 -3.83
N VAL A 18 12.38 -12.92 -3.71
CA VAL A 18 12.92 -11.60 -3.30
C VAL A 18 12.40 -10.48 -4.22
N ASP A 19 12.30 -10.77 -5.53
CA ASP A 19 11.80 -9.83 -6.53
C ASP A 19 10.32 -9.47 -6.32
N ALA A 20 9.48 -10.43 -5.93
CA ALA A 20 8.08 -10.16 -5.58
C ALA A 20 7.96 -9.20 -4.39
N TYR A 21 8.79 -9.39 -3.35
CA TYR A 21 8.83 -8.49 -2.19
C TYR A 21 9.32 -7.09 -2.57
N LYS A 22 10.36 -7.00 -3.40
CA LYS A 22 10.87 -5.73 -3.93
C LYS A 22 9.80 -5.00 -4.73
N LYS A 23 9.17 -5.66 -5.70
CA LYS A 23 8.12 -5.06 -6.55
C LYS A 23 6.92 -4.61 -5.72
N ARG A 24 6.52 -5.39 -4.71
CA ARG A 24 5.46 -4.99 -3.78
C ARG A 24 5.80 -3.67 -3.07
N TYR A 25 7.00 -3.59 -2.48
CA TYR A 25 7.48 -2.37 -1.83
C TYR A 25 7.55 -1.18 -2.80
N GLU A 26 8.22 -1.33 -3.94
CA GLU A 26 8.44 -0.25 -4.92
C GLU A 26 7.13 0.25 -5.53
N HIS A 27 6.18 -0.64 -5.85
CA HIS A 27 4.88 -0.23 -6.34
C HIS A 27 4.08 0.53 -5.27
N TYR A 28 4.07 0.04 -4.03
CA TYR A 28 3.36 0.72 -2.95
C TYR A 28 3.98 2.09 -2.63
N LYS A 29 5.32 2.15 -2.57
CA LYS A 29 6.09 3.39 -2.46
C LYS A 29 5.71 4.38 -3.55
N LYS A 30 5.66 3.92 -4.81
CA LYS A 30 5.33 4.79 -5.94
C LYS A 30 3.93 5.39 -5.83
N ALA A 31 2.95 4.59 -5.39
CA ALA A 31 1.60 5.09 -5.13
C ALA A 31 1.60 6.18 -4.05
N ILE A 32 2.30 5.96 -2.93
CA ILE A 32 2.39 6.95 -1.85
C ILE A 32 3.09 8.23 -2.32
N GLU A 33 4.22 8.13 -3.03
CA GLU A 33 4.93 9.29 -3.56
C GLU A 33 4.04 10.17 -4.46
N ILE A 34 3.19 9.55 -5.28
CA ILE A 34 2.23 10.26 -6.11
C ILE A 34 1.23 11.03 -5.23
N ALA A 35 0.65 10.37 -4.23
CA ALA A 35 -0.31 10.99 -3.33
C ALA A 35 0.32 12.12 -2.50
N GLU A 36 1.52 11.91 -1.96
CA GLU A 36 2.24 12.91 -1.17
C GLU A 36 2.65 14.12 -2.01
N SER A 37 3.12 13.90 -3.24
CA SER A 37 3.48 15.00 -4.14
C SER A 37 2.29 15.91 -4.42
N ARG A 38 1.13 15.32 -4.76
CA ARG A 38 -0.11 16.07 -4.97
C ARG A 38 -0.63 16.72 -3.70
N TYR A 39 -0.54 16.03 -2.57
CA TYR A 39 -0.93 16.59 -1.28
C TYR A 39 -0.12 17.84 -0.96
N LEU A 40 1.21 17.77 -1.08
CA LEU A 40 2.10 18.90 -0.82
C LEU A 40 1.86 20.06 -1.78
N GLU A 41 1.57 19.80 -3.06
CA GLU A 41 1.21 20.84 -4.04
C GLU A 41 -0.05 21.60 -3.60
N ILE A 42 -1.11 20.90 -3.21
CA ILE A 42 -2.36 21.51 -2.76
C ILE A 42 -2.17 22.25 -1.43
N MET A 43 -1.42 21.67 -0.49
CA MET A 43 -1.19 22.30 0.82
C MET A 43 -0.34 23.58 0.75
N ARG A 44 0.42 23.79 -0.33
CA ARG A 44 1.10 25.08 -0.58
C ARG A 44 0.15 26.18 -1.06
N HIS A 45 -1.00 25.80 -1.62
CA HIS A 45 -1.94 26.70 -2.27
C HIS A 45 -3.35 26.56 -1.65
N ILE A 46 -3.42 26.53 -0.32
CA ILE A 46 -4.68 26.36 0.40
C ILE A 46 -5.57 27.61 0.20
N PRO A 47 -6.81 27.45 -0.29
CA PRO A 47 -7.77 28.56 -0.41
C PRO A 47 -8.16 29.15 0.95
N ALA A 48 -8.48 30.45 0.98
CA ALA A 48 -8.87 31.13 2.22
C ALA A 48 -10.13 30.52 2.88
N ASP A 49 -11.04 29.95 2.08
CA ASP A 49 -12.27 29.30 2.54
C ASP A 49 -12.06 27.84 3.00
N TYR A 50 -10.85 27.29 2.88
CA TYR A 50 -10.58 25.87 3.09
C TYR A 50 -11.08 25.33 4.44
N ARG A 51 -10.90 26.11 5.52
CA ARG A 51 -11.34 25.73 6.87
C ARG A 51 -12.85 25.81 7.08
N ASN A 52 -13.57 26.49 6.19
CA ASN A 52 -15.04 26.55 6.23
C ASN A 52 -15.69 25.36 5.51
N ARG A 53 -14.89 24.52 4.82
CA ARG A 53 -15.38 23.31 4.14
C ARG A 53 -15.70 22.23 5.14
N ALA A 54 -16.56 21.30 4.76
CA ALA A 54 -16.86 20.12 5.58
C ALA A 54 -15.57 19.31 5.86
N ILE A 55 -15.50 18.63 7.01
CA ILE A 55 -14.29 17.93 7.45
C ILE A 55 -13.80 16.91 6.41
N ASN A 56 -14.72 16.22 5.75
CA ASN A 56 -14.39 15.26 4.69
C ASN A 56 -13.76 15.90 3.44
N GLN A 57 -13.91 17.21 3.26
CA GLN A 57 -13.29 18.01 2.19
C GLN A 57 -11.98 18.68 2.64
N GLN A 58 -11.65 18.62 3.94
CA GLN A 58 -10.39 19.13 4.48
C GLN A 58 -9.32 18.03 4.38
N LEU A 59 -8.63 18.03 3.24
CA LEU A 59 -7.58 17.08 2.88
C LEU A 59 -6.47 16.91 3.94
N ASP A 60 -6.11 17.95 4.70
CA ASP A 60 -5.12 17.86 5.77
C ASP A 60 -5.61 17.04 6.96
N ILE A 61 -6.92 17.08 7.24
CA ILE A 61 -7.54 16.24 8.24
C ILE A 61 -7.69 14.82 7.68
N THR A 62 -8.35 14.64 6.53
CA THR A 62 -8.63 13.30 5.99
C THR A 62 -7.36 12.57 5.55
N TRP A 63 -6.58 13.18 4.66
CA TRP A 63 -5.37 12.54 4.13
C TRP A 63 -4.12 12.87 4.93
N GLY A 64 -3.95 14.11 5.37
CA GLY A 64 -2.75 14.55 6.08
C GLY A 64 -2.57 13.90 7.45
N SER A 65 -3.65 13.77 8.24
CA SER A 65 -3.59 13.25 9.60
C SER A 65 -3.94 11.76 9.74
N CYS A 66 -4.67 11.19 8.76
CA CYS A 66 -5.15 9.81 8.85
C CYS A 66 -4.59 8.92 7.73
N VAL A 67 -4.92 9.20 6.46
CA VAL A 67 -4.57 8.27 5.35
C VAL A 67 -3.07 8.18 5.13
N LEU A 68 -2.39 9.29 4.81
CA LEU A 68 -0.95 9.26 4.48
C LEU A 68 -0.10 8.68 5.63
N PRO A 69 -0.35 9.02 6.91
CA PRO A 69 0.36 8.37 8.02
C PRO A 69 0.16 6.85 8.07
N ASN A 70 -1.07 6.36 7.83
CA ASN A 70 -1.35 4.93 7.78
C ASN A 70 -0.62 4.25 6.61
N LEU A 71 -0.66 4.86 5.43
CA LEU A 71 0.04 4.33 4.25
C LEU A 71 1.56 4.28 4.47
N ARG A 72 2.16 5.34 5.04
CA ARG A 72 3.59 5.35 5.41
C ARG A 72 3.97 4.24 6.38
N ARG A 73 3.12 3.98 7.38
CA ARG A 73 3.36 2.89 8.33
C ARG A 73 3.37 1.53 7.63
N THR A 74 2.46 1.30 6.68
CA THR A 74 2.49 0.09 5.86
C THR A 74 3.73 0.06 4.98
N LEU A 75 4.14 1.18 4.38
CA LEU A 75 5.35 1.26 3.54
C LEU A 75 6.61 0.82 4.31
N ASN A 76 6.80 1.33 5.53
CA ASN A 76 7.93 0.95 6.38
C ASN A 76 7.92 -0.56 6.69
N TYR A 77 6.75 -1.14 6.94
CA TYR A 77 6.61 -2.57 7.14
C TYR A 77 6.98 -3.39 5.90
N LEU A 78 6.57 -2.94 4.71
CA LEU A 78 6.89 -3.61 3.45
C LEU A 78 8.38 -3.54 3.12
N GLU A 79 9.03 -2.43 3.46
CA GLU A 79 10.49 -2.27 3.37
C GLU A 79 11.21 -3.26 4.30
N GLU A 80 10.80 -3.34 5.56
CA GLU A 80 11.35 -4.30 6.52
C GLU A 80 11.18 -5.74 6.02
N ALA A 81 9.99 -6.09 5.53
CA ALA A 81 9.73 -7.42 4.97
C ALA A 81 10.63 -7.73 3.74
N TYR A 82 10.88 -6.73 2.88
CA TYR A 82 11.81 -6.87 1.76
C TYR A 82 13.25 -7.10 2.24
N ILE A 83 13.71 -6.34 3.23
CA ILE A 83 15.04 -6.50 3.82
C ILE A 83 15.20 -7.87 4.49
N LEU A 84 14.21 -8.32 5.26
CA LEU A 84 14.21 -9.67 5.85
C LEU A 84 14.27 -10.74 4.77
N ARG A 85 13.51 -10.58 3.68
CA ARG A 85 13.50 -11.53 2.58
C ARG A 85 14.84 -11.59 1.85
N LEU A 86 15.53 -10.46 1.68
CA LEU A 86 16.89 -10.39 1.11
C LEU A 86 17.90 -11.22 1.92
N HIS A 87 17.75 -11.25 3.24
CA HIS A 87 18.59 -12.04 4.15
C HIS A 87 18.08 -13.47 4.37
N ASN A 88 17.07 -13.89 3.60
CA ASN A 88 16.41 -15.19 3.73
C ASN A 88 15.88 -15.48 5.16
N ASP A 89 15.48 -14.43 5.89
CA ASP A 89 14.90 -14.56 7.22
C ASP A 89 13.43 -15.02 7.12
N LEU A 90 13.10 -16.07 7.89
CA LEU A 90 11.76 -16.66 7.96
C LEU A 90 10.68 -15.68 8.43
N LYS A 91 11.05 -14.61 9.15
CA LYS A 91 10.14 -13.55 9.59
C LYS A 91 9.52 -12.77 8.44
N ALA A 92 10.10 -12.82 7.23
CA ALA A 92 9.53 -12.16 6.06
C ALA A 92 8.22 -12.79 5.59
N TYR A 93 8.02 -14.10 5.79
CA TYR A 93 6.90 -14.84 5.20
C TYR A 93 5.51 -14.39 5.68
N PRO A 94 5.23 -14.18 6.99
CA PRO A 94 3.94 -13.68 7.46
C PRO A 94 3.74 -12.16 7.26
N SER A 95 4.09 -11.64 6.07
CA SER A 95 4.07 -10.19 5.79
C SER A 95 3.01 -9.70 4.81
N GLY A 96 2.08 -10.56 4.37
CA GLY A 96 1.02 -10.19 3.43
C GLY A 96 -0.24 -9.60 4.10
N GLY A 97 -1.04 -8.85 3.33
CA GLY A 97 -2.41 -8.44 3.66
C GLY A 97 -2.59 -7.03 4.23
N ARG A 98 -1.50 -6.28 4.42
CA ARG A 98 -1.57 -4.92 4.98
C ARG A 98 -2.10 -3.90 3.98
N ILE A 99 -1.76 -4.03 2.71
CA ILE A 99 -2.26 -3.11 1.66
C ILE A 99 -3.78 -3.26 1.50
N GLY A 100 -4.30 -4.48 1.64
CA GLY A 100 -5.74 -4.71 1.69
C GLY A 100 -6.42 -4.06 2.90
N SER A 101 -5.74 -4.02 4.04
CA SER A 101 -6.22 -3.33 5.25
C SER A 101 -6.25 -1.81 5.07
N ASP A 102 -5.23 -1.24 4.43
CA ASP A 102 -5.20 0.18 4.08
C ASP A 102 -6.35 0.56 3.13
N ALA A 103 -6.57 -0.26 2.09
CA ALA A 103 -7.67 -0.02 1.15
C ALA A 103 -9.03 -0.07 1.84
N LYS A 104 -9.23 -0.99 2.79
CA LYS A 104 -10.45 -1.02 3.60
C LYS A 104 -10.58 0.26 4.44
N GLY A 105 -9.51 0.65 5.15
CA GLY A 105 -9.49 1.86 5.97
C GLY A 105 -9.81 3.11 5.16
N MET A 106 -9.24 3.24 3.96
CA MET A 106 -9.52 4.34 3.05
C MET A 106 -10.97 4.33 2.55
N TYR A 107 -11.36 3.31 1.80
CA TYR A 107 -12.60 3.39 1.02
C TYR A 107 -13.85 3.00 1.81
N MET A 108 -13.74 2.04 2.73
CA MET A 108 -14.91 1.52 3.44
C MET A 108 -15.13 2.26 4.77
N ASP A 109 -14.05 2.45 5.53
CA ASP A 109 -14.17 2.99 6.89
C ASP A 109 -14.21 4.53 6.88
N MET A 110 -13.42 5.16 6.00
CA MET A 110 -13.31 6.62 5.91
C MET A 110 -14.01 7.23 4.70
N GLY A 111 -14.37 6.43 3.69
CA GLY A 111 -15.02 6.91 2.46
C GLY A 111 -14.20 7.98 1.72
N VAL A 112 -12.87 7.87 1.71
CA VAL A 112 -12.02 8.96 1.20
C VAL A 112 -12.11 9.08 -0.31
N ASP A 113 -12.23 10.33 -0.77
CA ASP A 113 -12.13 10.71 -2.16
C ASP A 113 -10.67 10.76 -2.63
N THR A 114 -10.40 10.29 -3.85
CA THR A 114 -9.10 10.35 -4.54
C THR A 114 -9.09 11.32 -5.72
N SER A 115 -10.24 11.89 -6.10
CA SER A 115 -10.38 12.76 -7.28
C SER A 115 -9.50 14.02 -7.20
N TRP A 116 -9.18 14.47 -5.97
CA TRP A 116 -8.28 15.59 -5.70
C TRP A 116 -6.85 15.36 -6.21
N LEU A 117 -6.42 14.12 -6.45
CA LEU A 117 -5.13 13.82 -7.06
C LEU A 117 -5.02 14.36 -8.49
N GLY A 118 -6.17 14.50 -9.17
CA GLY A 118 -6.29 14.82 -10.59
C GLY A 118 -6.14 13.58 -11.48
N ASN A 119 -6.83 13.61 -12.63
CA ASN A 119 -7.09 12.43 -13.48
C ASN A 119 -5.88 11.52 -13.74
N GLU A 120 -4.73 12.07 -14.13
CA GLU A 120 -3.55 11.24 -14.45
C GLU A 120 -2.89 10.68 -13.19
N ALA A 121 -2.70 11.50 -12.17
CA ALA A 121 -2.07 11.06 -10.92
C ALA A 121 -2.96 10.05 -10.18
N GLU A 122 -4.28 10.23 -10.20
CA GLU A 122 -5.24 9.28 -9.67
C GLU A 122 -5.14 7.92 -10.36
N LYS A 123 -5.10 7.89 -11.70
CA LYS A 123 -4.91 6.65 -12.46
C LYS A 123 -3.59 5.95 -12.10
N GLN A 124 -2.49 6.70 -12.02
CA GLN A 124 -1.19 6.15 -11.64
C GLN A 124 -1.19 5.64 -10.19
N PHE A 125 -1.79 6.39 -9.26
CA PHE A 125 -1.96 5.98 -7.87
C PHE A 125 -2.66 4.62 -7.79
N HIS A 126 -3.84 4.49 -8.40
CA HIS A 126 -4.62 3.25 -8.39
C HIS A 126 -3.91 2.10 -9.10
N LEU A 127 -3.19 2.38 -10.20
CA LEU A 127 -2.41 1.37 -10.93
C LEU A 127 -1.31 0.77 -10.04
N TYR A 128 -0.49 1.60 -9.42
CA TYR A 128 0.62 1.15 -8.57
C TYR A 128 0.11 0.53 -7.27
N PHE A 129 -0.94 1.10 -6.67
CA PHE A 129 -1.58 0.56 -5.49
C PHE A 129 -2.14 -0.85 -5.76
N SER A 130 -2.84 -1.04 -6.89
CA SER A 130 -3.38 -2.34 -7.30
C SER A 130 -2.27 -3.37 -7.58
N LYS A 131 -1.21 -2.98 -8.29
CA LYS A 131 -0.05 -3.87 -8.51
C LYS A 131 0.59 -4.32 -7.20
N ALA A 132 0.77 -3.40 -6.26
CA ALA A 132 1.31 -3.72 -4.95
C ALA A 132 0.37 -4.66 -4.16
N ARG A 133 -0.93 -4.36 -4.16
CA ARG A 133 -1.95 -5.17 -3.48
C ARG A 133 -1.99 -6.60 -4.01
N ASN A 134 -1.95 -6.80 -5.32
CA ASN A 134 -1.97 -8.15 -5.90
C ASN A 134 -0.77 -8.98 -5.41
N LEU A 135 0.42 -8.38 -5.33
CA LEU A 135 1.60 -9.04 -4.77
C LEU A 135 1.45 -9.31 -3.26
N ASP A 136 0.87 -8.36 -2.52
CA ASP A 136 0.63 -8.49 -1.09
C ASP A 136 -0.38 -9.60 -0.74
N ASP A 137 -1.44 -9.73 -1.54
CA ASP A 137 -2.46 -10.78 -1.41
C ASP A 137 -1.88 -12.15 -1.81
N ASN A 138 -1.04 -12.21 -2.85
CA ASN A 138 -0.32 -13.44 -3.21
C ASN A 138 0.60 -13.92 -2.07
N ILE A 139 1.37 -13.02 -1.46
CA ILE A 139 2.22 -13.33 -0.30
C ILE A 139 1.37 -13.80 0.88
N ARG A 140 0.26 -13.10 1.17
CA ARG A 140 -0.68 -13.51 2.24
C ARG A 140 -1.20 -14.93 2.02
N GLY A 141 -1.53 -15.30 0.80
CA GLY A 141 -2.02 -16.63 0.44
C GLY A 141 -1.02 -17.76 0.74
N THR A 142 0.26 -17.45 0.93
CA THR A 142 1.29 -18.44 1.30
C THR A 142 1.41 -18.68 2.80
N THR A 143 0.69 -17.91 3.62
CA THR A 143 0.71 -18.03 5.08
C THR A 143 -0.60 -18.65 5.56
N ARG A 144 -0.54 -19.64 6.47
CA ARG A 144 -1.74 -20.26 7.05
C ARG A 144 -2.54 -19.21 7.83
N ASN A 145 -3.83 -19.11 7.54
CA ASN A 145 -4.82 -18.45 8.40
C ASN A 145 -4.94 -19.18 9.74
#